data_AF-A0A8J3MTJ0-F1
#
_entry.id   AF-A0A8J3MTJ0-F1
#
_cell.length_a   1.000
_cell.length_b   1.000
_cell.length_c   1.000
_cell.angle_alpha   90.00
_cell.angle_beta   90.00
_cell.angle_gamma   90.00
#
_symmetry.space_group_name_H-M   'P 1'
#
loop_
_entity.id
_entity.type
_entity.pdbx_description
1 polymer ?
#
loop_
_entity_poly.entity_id
_entity_poly.type
_entity_poly.pdbx_seq_one_letter_code
_entity_poly.pdbx_strand_id
1 'polypeptide(L)'
;MPIAFTLLTERGLPYKTLHPLLLTLLGVLTFGLASSIALLLITVIINKYATILLRAAILLWGSNVLIFGLWYWQIDGGGPVKRHRSDSQAADFLFPQQENGNPTGWIPGFLDYLFLAFTGATALSPTEMFPLTQRAKALMMIEALLSLLVVAVPAISEFHLPW
;
A
#
# COMPACT_ATOMS: atom_id res chain seq x y z
N MET A 1 18.24 -23.00 -26.21
CA MET A 1 18.08 -22.85 -24.74
C MET A 1 16.62 -22.49 -24.33
N PRO A 2 15.57 -23.30 -24.60
CA PRO A 2 14.21 -22.98 -24.12
C PRO A 2 13.71 -23.88 -22.96
N ILE A 3 14.40 -24.98 -22.65
CA ILE A 3 13.91 -26.02 -21.73
C ILE A 3 14.12 -25.63 -20.24
N ALA A 4 15.08 -24.76 -19.94
CA ALA A 4 15.33 -24.31 -18.56
C ALA A 4 14.23 -23.38 -18.03
N PHE A 5 13.57 -22.61 -18.90
CA PHE A 5 12.51 -21.68 -18.52
C PHE A 5 11.19 -22.41 -18.24
N THR A 6 10.91 -23.48 -18.99
CA THR A 6 9.73 -24.33 -18.79
C THR A 6 9.85 -25.16 -17.51
N LEU A 7 11.04 -25.64 -17.15
CA LEU A 7 11.25 -26.41 -15.91
C LEU A 7 11.16 -25.57 -14.62
N LEU A 8 11.44 -24.26 -14.69
CA LEU A 8 11.21 -23.33 -13.57
C LEU A 8 9.73 -22.98 -13.38
N THR A 9 8.89 -23.17 -14.40
CA THR A 9 7.48 -22.76 -14.39
C THR A 9 6.54 -23.87 -13.88
N GLU A 10 6.95 -25.15 -13.95
CA GLU A 10 6.10 -26.27 -13.54
C GLU A 10 6.13 -26.60 -12.04
N ARG A 11 7.15 -26.15 -11.30
CA ARG A 11 7.15 -26.22 -9.84
C ARG A 11 6.60 -24.93 -9.29
N GLY A 12 5.26 -24.81 -9.28
CA GLY A 12 4.58 -23.76 -8.53
C GLY A 12 5.19 -23.67 -7.13
N LEU A 13 5.95 -22.61 -6.89
CA LEU A 13 6.67 -22.43 -5.63
C LEU A 13 5.64 -22.58 -4.51
N PRO A 14 5.91 -23.42 -3.50
CA PRO A 14 4.94 -23.64 -2.44
C PRO A 14 4.59 -22.29 -1.83
N TYR A 15 3.29 -22.01 -1.63
CA TYR A 15 2.79 -20.73 -1.10
C TYR A 15 3.57 -20.24 0.14
N LYS A 16 4.10 -21.19 0.93
CA LYS A 16 4.94 -20.96 2.10
C LYS A 16 6.26 -20.22 1.82
N THR A 17 6.87 -20.37 0.65
CA THR A 17 8.11 -19.64 0.26
C THR A 17 7.80 -18.39 -0.55
N LEU A 18 6.71 -18.38 -1.34
CA LEU A 18 6.32 -17.21 -2.13
C LEU A 18 5.80 -16.07 -1.25
N HIS A 19 4.98 -16.36 -0.23
CA HIS A 19 4.40 -15.35 0.66
C HIS A 19 5.45 -14.49 1.38
N PRO A 20 6.51 -15.04 2.02
CA PRO A 20 7.56 -14.23 2.63
C PRO A 20 8.44 -13.51 1.59
N LEU A 21 8.65 -14.07 0.40
CA LEU A 21 9.37 -13.38 -0.68
C LEU A 21 8.62 -12.12 -1.12
N LEU A 22 7.30 -12.20 -1.25
CA LEU A 22 6.46 -11.05 -1.58
C LEU A 22 6.48 -10.00 -0.47
N LEU A 23 6.42 -10.41 0.80
CA LEU A 23 6.51 -9.49 1.93
C LEU A 23 7.88 -8.80 2.03
N THR A 24 8.97 -9.54 1.77
CA THR A 24 10.31 -8.95 1.75
C THR A 24 10.49 -7.97 0.60
N LEU A 25 10.00 -8.32 -0.60
CA LEU A 25 9.98 -7.39 -1.73
C LEU A 25 9.17 -6.13 -1.42
N LEU A 26 7.98 -6.27 -0.82
CA LEU A 26 7.16 -5.13 -0.39
C LEU A 26 7.90 -4.25 0.63
N GLY A 27 8.61 -4.87 1.58
CA GLY A 27 9.46 -4.13 2.53
C GLY A 27 10.56 -3.32 1.84
N VAL A 28 11.24 -3.90 0.86
CA VAL A 28 12.26 -3.21 0.04
C VAL A 28 11.64 -2.06 -0.76
N LEU A 29 10.48 -2.27 -1.37
CA LEU A 29 9.76 -1.23 -2.10
C LEU A 29 9.34 -0.07 -1.20
N THR A 30 8.79 -0.36 -0.02
CA THR A 30 8.42 0.66 0.97
C THR A 30 9.65 1.43 1.45
N PHE A 31 10.79 0.77 1.67
CA PHE A 31 12.03 1.45 2.05
C PHE A 31 12.56 2.36 0.94
N GLY A 32 12.53 1.89 -0.31
CA GLY A 32 12.90 2.70 -1.49
C GLY A 32 11.98 3.90 -1.68
N LEU A 33 10.68 3.72 -1.45
CA LEU A 33 9.68 4.79 -1.47
C LEU A 33 9.99 5.84 -0.39
N ALA A 34 10.16 5.42 0.87
CA ALA A 34 10.47 6.33 1.98
C ALA A 34 11.77 7.11 1.73
N SER A 35 12.81 6.45 1.20
CA SER A 35 14.07 7.09 0.82
C SER A 35 13.87 8.14 -0.28
N SER A 36 13.02 7.83 -1.28
CA SER A 36 12.70 8.75 -2.38
C SER A 36 11.92 9.97 -1.89
N ILE A 37 10.99 9.78 -0.94
CA ILE A 37 10.25 10.87 -0.29
C ILE A 37 11.19 11.76 0.52
N ALA A 38 12.12 11.18 1.28
CA ALA A 38 13.13 11.94 2.02
C ALA A 38 14.01 12.79 1.08
N LEU A 39 14.45 12.22 -0.06
CA LEU A 39 15.19 12.95 -1.08
C LEU A 39 14.35 14.07 -1.70
N LEU A 40 13.07 13.85 -1.95
CA LEU A 40 12.16 14.87 -2.46
C LEU A 40 12.04 16.05 -1.48
N LEU A 41 11.91 15.77 -0.18
CA LEU A 41 11.86 16.78 0.88
C LEU A 41 13.16 17.59 1.00
N ILE A 42 14.31 16.96 0.84
CA ILE A 42 15.60 17.68 0.81
C ILE A 42 15.67 18.56 -0.45
N THR A 43 15.22 18.02 -1.59
CA THR A 43 15.29 18.71 -2.88
C THR A 43 14.39 19.95 -2.93
N VAL A 44 13.19 19.90 -2.35
CA VAL A 44 12.27 21.07 -2.31
C VAL A 44 12.84 22.23 -1.49
N ILE A 45 13.65 21.96 -0.46
CA ILE A 45 14.29 23.00 0.36
C ILE A 45 15.41 23.69 -0.42
N ILE A 46 16.13 22.95 -1.27
CA ILE A 46 17.34 23.43 -1.96
C ILE A 46 17.00 24.07 -3.33
N ASN A 47 16.02 23.53 -4.06
CA ASN A 47 15.77 23.87 -5.46
C ASN A 47 14.35 24.41 -5.69
N LYS A 48 14.20 25.35 -6.64
CA LYS A 48 12.92 26.02 -6.96
C LYS A 48 12.16 25.45 -8.17
N TYR A 49 12.47 24.21 -8.60
CA TYR A 49 11.81 23.61 -9.77
C TYR A 49 10.42 23.03 -9.42
N ALA A 50 9.45 23.90 -9.16
CA ALA A 50 8.11 23.55 -8.70
C ALA A 50 7.42 22.47 -9.56
N THR A 51 7.50 22.55 -10.89
CA THR A 51 6.87 21.59 -11.80
C THR A 51 7.47 20.18 -11.70
N ILE A 52 8.79 20.08 -11.54
CA ILE A 52 9.49 18.78 -11.42
C ILE A 52 9.15 18.15 -10.07
N LEU A 53 9.17 18.95 -9.01
CA LEU A 53 8.82 18.54 -7.65
C LEU A 53 7.37 18.05 -7.57
N LEU A 54 6.44 18.75 -8.21
CA LEU A 54 5.02 18.35 -8.25
C LEU A 54 4.83 17.02 -8.98
N ARG A 55 5.48 16.82 -10.14
CA ARG A 55 5.42 15.54 -10.87
C ARG A 55 5.99 14.40 -10.05
N ALA A 56 7.14 14.63 -9.39
CA ALA A 56 7.74 13.64 -8.50
C ALA A 56 6.81 13.31 -7.32
N ALA A 57 6.20 14.32 -6.69
CA ALA A 57 5.24 14.12 -5.61
C ALA A 57 4.04 13.27 -6.05
N ILE A 58 3.43 13.57 -7.20
CA ILE A 58 2.31 12.78 -7.74
C ILE A 58 2.70 11.30 -7.96
N LEU A 59 3.88 11.07 -8.53
CA LEU A 59 4.38 9.71 -8.79
C LEU A 59 4.66 8.94 -7.49
N LEU A 60 5.29 9.59 -6.50
CA LEU A 60 5.56 8.97 -5.20
C LEU A 60 4.26 8.71 -4.44
N TRP A 61 3.30 9.63 -4.49
CA TRP A 61 1.99 9.45 -3.88
C TRP A 61 1.24 8.26 -4.49
N GLY A 62 1.18 8.15 -5.81
CA GLY A 62 0.56 7.00 -6.47
C GLY A 62 1.27 5.68 -6.15
N SER A 63 2.60 5.71 -6.05
CA SER A 63 3.39 4.55 -5.64
C SER A 63 3.09 4.13 -4.20
N ASN A 64 2.91 5.10 -3.28
CA ASN A 64 2.49 4.85 -1.90
C ASN A 64 1.17 4.08 -1.86
N VAL A 65 0.14 4.58 -2.56
CA VAL A 65 -1.18 3.93 -2.64
C VAL A 65 -1.08 2.49 -3.14
N LEU A 66 -0.31 2.26 -4.22
CA LEU A 66 -0.15 0.91 -4.78
C LEU A 66 0.59 -0.05 -3.83
N ILE A 67 1.70 0.41 -3.24
CA ILE A 67 2.51 -0.41 -2.33
C ILE A 67 1.71 -0.78 -1.08
N PHE A 68 0.97 0.17 -0.50
CA PHE A 68 0.17 -0.10 0.69
C PHE A 68 -1.10 -0.89 0.40
N GLY A 69 -1.74 -0.69 -0.75
CA GLY A 69 -2.82 -1.57 -1.21
C GLY A 69 -2.35 -3.03 -1.32
N LEU A 70 -1.13 -3.27 -1.81
CA LEU A 70 -0.52 -4.60 -1.85
C LEU A 70 -0.16 -5.12 -0.44
N TRP A 71 0.35 -4.27 0.45
CA TRP A 71 0.58 -4.65 1.85
C TRP A 71 -0.71 -5.14 2.48
N TYR A 72 -1.78 -4.34 2.43
CA TYR A 72 -3.07 -4.70 3.03
C TYR A 72 -3.64 -5.99 2.42
N TRP A 73 -3.56 -6.14 1.09
CA TRP A 73 -3.94 -7.37 0.40
C TRP A 73 -3.17 -8.60 0.88
N GLN A 74 -1.88 -8.45 1.16
CA GLN A 74 -1.00 -9.57 1.48
C GLN A 74 -1.03 -9.97 2.96
N ILE A 75 -1.25 -9.00 3.86
CA ILE A 75 -1.30 -9.27 5.30
C ILE A 75 -2.64 -9.85 5.74
N ASP A 76 -3.74 -9.35 5.16
CA ASP A 76 -5.07 -9.68 5.66
C ASP A 76 -5.41 -11.15 5.46
N GLY A 77 -6.01 -11.79 6.46
CA GLY A 77 -6.43 -13.20 6.39
C GLY A 77 -5.27 -14.19 6.19
N GLY A 78 -4.04 -13.80 6.51
CA GLY A 78 -2.84 -14.62 6.26
C GLY A 78 -2.47 -14.75 4.78
N GLY A 79 -2.94 -13.81 3.96
CA GLY A 79 -2.71 -13.69 2.53
C GLY A 79 -3.78 -14.33 1.64
N PRO A 80 -3.75 -14.04 0.33
CA PRO A 80 -4.86 -14.27 -0.59
C PRO A 80 -5.30 -15.73 -0.71
N VAL A 81 -4.36 -16.67 -0.61
CA VAL A 81 -4.64 -18.12 -0.77
C VAL A 81 -5.33 -18.69 0.47
N LYS A 82 -5.04 -18.16 1.66
CA LYS A 82 -5.73 -18.58 2.89
C LYS A 82 -7.11 -17.95 2.99
N ARG A 83 -7.26 -16.69 2.58
CA ARG A 83 -8.55 -15.96 2.57
C ARG A 83 -9.63 -16.64 1.73
N HIS A 84 -9.27 -17.26 0.60
CA HIS A 84 -10.21 -18.02 -0.24
C HIS A 84 -10.59 -19.40 0.31
N ARG A 85 -9.89 -19.90 1.35
CA ARG A 85 -10.08 -21.26 1.89
C ARG A 85 -10.76 -21.27 3.26
N SER A 86 -10.63 -20.22 4.05
CA SER A 86 -11.40 -20.07 5.29
C SER A 86 -12.71 -19.37 4.99
N ASP A 87 -13.80 -19.85 5.61
CA ASP A 87 -15.06 -19.10 5.73
C ASP A 87 -14.72 -17.64 6.03
N SER A 88 -15.08 -16.73 5.13
CA SER A 88 -14.42 -15.43 4.95
C SER A 88 -14.76 -14.42 6.04
N GLN A 89 -14.36 -14.74 7.26
CA GLN A 89 -14.46 -13.88 8.44
C GLN A 89 -13.33 -12.85 8.42
N ALA A 90 -13.66 -11.64 8.87
CA ALA A 90 -12.72 -10.54 8.97
C ALA A 90 -11.54 -10.90 9.89
N ALA A 91 -10.31 -10.65 9.43
CA ALA A 91 -9.09 -11.02 10.15
C ALA A 91 -8.30 -9.78 10.58
N ASP A 92 -7.78 -9.01 9.63
CA ASP A 92 -6.99 -7.79 9.90
C ASP A 92 -7.77 -6.52 9.60
N PHE A 93 -8.68 -6.56 8.61
CA PHE A 93 -9.62 -5.49 8.30
C PHE A 93 -11.06 -6.00 8.32
N LEU A 94 -11.95 -5.21 8.91
CA LEU A 94 -13.39 -5.44 8.83
C LEU A 94 -13.97 -4.54 7.75
N PHE A 95 -14.45 -5.17 6.67
CA PHE A 95 -15.20 -4.49 5.62
C PHE A 95 -16.70 -4.44 5.98
N PRO A 96 -17.45 -3.44 5.49
CA PRO A 96 -18.89 -3.27 5.79
C PRO A 96 -19.73 -4.50 5.44
N GLN A 97 -19.40 -5.15 4.33
CA GLN A 97 -20.05 -6.36 3.83
C GLN A 97 -19.91 -7.55 4.80
N GLN A 98 -18.95 -7.48 5.74
CA GLN A 98 -18.66 -8.53 6.71
C GLN A 98 -19.22 -8.25 8.11
N GLU A 99 -19.73 -7.04 8.38
CA GLU A 99 -20.17 -6.61 9.73
C GLU A 99 -21.29 -7.50 10.32
N ASN A 100 -22.21 -7.97 9.47
CA ASN A 100 -23.33 -8.83 9.86
C ASN A 100 -23.04 -10.33 9.74
N GLY A 101 -21.80 -10.75 9.99
CA GLY A 101 -21.40 -12.16 9.93
C GLY A 101 -21.25 -12.72 8.52
N ASN A 102 -21.05 -11.84 7.53
CA ASN A 102 -20.82 -12.18 6.11
C ASN A 102 -21.85 -13.18 5.51
N PRO A 103 -23.17 -12.86 5.52
CA PRO A 103 -24.22 -13.79 5.11
C PRO A 103 -24.18 -14.15 3.62
N THR A 104 -23.53 -13.32 2.81
CA THR A 104 -23.38 -13.52 1.36
C THR A 104 -22.11 -14.28 1.00
N GLY A 105 -21.23 -14.60 1.97
CA GLY A 105 -19.92 -15.20 1.71
C GLY A 105 -19.01 -14.31 0.86
N TRP A 106 -19.16 -12.99 0.95
CA TRP A 106 -18.37 -12.03 0.20
C TRP A 106 -16.89 -12.11 0.60
N ILE A 107 -16.02 -11.98 -0.40
CA ILE A 107 -14.57 -12.03 -0.24
C ILE A 107 -13.99 -10.73 -0.80
N PRO A 108 -13.19 -9.99 -0.01
CA PRO A 108 -12.55 -8.78 -0.49
C PRO A 108 -11.54 -9.12 -1.58
N GLY A 109 -11.63 -8.40 -2.71
CA GLY A 109 -10.72 -8.41 -3.84
C GLY A 109 -9.64 -7.32 -3.71
N PHE A 110 -8.61 -7.37 -4.57
CA PHE A 110 -7.48 -6.42 -4.46
C PHE A 110 -7.94 -4.96 -4.55
N LEU A 111 -8.97 -4.69 -5.36
CA LEU A 111 -9.52 -3.35 -5.54
C LEU A 111 -10.08 -2.78 -4.22
N ASP A 112 -10.60 -3.61 -3.33
CA ASP A 112 -11.13 -3.16 -2.03
C ASP A 112 -9.99 -2.62 -1.13
N TYR A 113 -8.82 -3.26 -1.17
CA TYR A 113 -7.64 -2.82 -0.43
C TYR A 113 -6.93 -1.65 -1.11
N LEU A 114 -6.96 -1.60 -2.45
CA LEU A 114 -6.47 -0.43 -3.19
C LEU A 114 -7.33 0.80 -2.88
N PHE A 115 -8.66 0.62 -2.77
CA PHE A 115 -9.57 1.66 -2.34
C PHE A 115 -9.30 2.07 -0.89
N LEU A 116 -9.06 1.12 0.02
CA LEU A 116 -8.65 1.40 1.40
C LEU A 116 -7.34 2.21 1.47
N ALA A 117 -6.33 1.85 0.69
CA ALA A 117 -5.07 2.61 0.63
C ALA A 117 -5.25 3.98 -0.04
N PHE A 118 -6.07 4.09 -1.07
CA PHE A 118 -6.34 5.38 -1.72
C PHE A 118 -7.03 6.36 -0.76
N THR A 119 -8.03 5.88 -0.04
CA THR A 119 -8.80 6.67 0.91
C THR A 119 -7.98 7.03 2.16
N GLY A 120 -7.17 6.09 2.66
CA GLY A 120 -6.13 6.37 3.66
C GLY A 120 -5.16 7.46 3.22
N ALA A 121 -4.60 7.36 2.03
CA ALA A 121 -3.59 8.28 1.51
C ALA A 121 -4.16 9.67 1.24
N THR A 122 -5.43 9.77 0.86
CA THR A 122 -6.11 11.06 0.66
C THR A 122 -6.61 11.68 1.97
N ALA A 123 -6.50 10.98 3.10
CA ALA A 123 -7.15 11.31 4.37
C ALA A 123 -8.68 11.50 4.23
N LEU A 124 -9.26 10.99 3.14
CA LEU A 124 -10.70 10.90 2.93
C LEU A 124 -11.15 9.62 3.61
N SER A 125 -11.46 9.69 4.89
CA SER A 125 -11.90 8.52 5.64
C SER A 125 -13.13 7.91 4.96
N PRO A 126 -13.09 6.65 4.48
CA PRO A 126 -14.30 5.90 4.30
C PRO A 126 -14.71 5.48 5.71
N THR A 127 -15.84 5.97 6.20
CA THR A 127 -16.30 5.85 7.60
C THR A 127 -16.52 4.40 8.08
N GLU A 128 -16.15 3.39 7.29
CA GLU A 128 -16.75 2.05 7.37
C GLU A 128 -15.71 0.91 7.39
N MET A 129 -14.41 1.17 7.52
CA MET A 129 -13.39 0.10 7.64
C MET A 129 -12.62 0.17 8.95
N PHE A 130 -12.71 -0.90 9.74
CA PHE A 130 -12.06 -0.99 11.04
C PHE A 130 -10.81 -1.88 10.98
N PRO A 131 -9.60 -1.36 11.27
CA PRO A 131 -8.41 -2.20 11.44
C PRO A 131 -8.49 -2.95 12.77
N LEU A 132 -8.62 -4.28 12.69
CA LEU A 132 -8.81 -5.15 13.85
C LEU A 132 -7.49 -5.46 14.56
N THR A 133 -6.41 -5.65 13.79
CA THR A 133 -5.11 -6.05 14.34
C THR A 133 -4.15 -4.87 14.53
N GLN A 134 -3.20 -5.02 15.47
CA GLN A 134 -2.16 -4.01 15.72
C GLN A 134 -1.27 -3.77 14.49
N ARG A 135 -1.04 -4.81 13.67
CA ARG A 135 -0.22 -4.72 12.45
C ARG A 135 -0.91 -3.89 11.37
N ALA A 136 -2.21 -4.10 11.17
CA ALA A 136 -3.03 -3.29 10.27
C ALA A 136 -2.99 -1.81 10.68
N LYS A 137 -3.18 -1.51 11.97
CA LYS A 137 -3.09 -0.14 12.51
C LYS A 137 -1.72 0.50 12.23
N ALA A 138 -0.64 -0.23 12.48
CA ALA A 138 0.71 0.29 12.24
C ALA A 138 0.97 0.58 10.76
N LEU A 139 0.55 -0.29 9.84
CA LEU A 139 0.69 -0.05 8.40
C LEU A 139 -0.13 1.15 7.94
N MET A 140 -1.37 1.30 8.42
CA MET A 140 -2.19 2.49 8.14
C MET A 140 -1.55 3.79 8.65
N MET A 141 -0.93 3.76 9.83
CA MET A 141 -0.21 4.93 10.35
C MET A 141 1.00 5.29 9.48
N ILE A 142 1.77 4.29 9.03
CA ILE A 142 2.96 4.53 8.17
C ILE A 142 2.52 5.07 6.80
N GLU A 143 1.49 4.47 6.21
CA GLU A 143 0.94 4.90 4.94
C GLU A 143 0.47 6.36 4.98
N ALA A 144 -0.31 6.72 6.00
CA ALA A 144 -0.81 8.07 6.21
C ALA A 144 0.33 9.07 6.42
N LEU A 145 1.35 8.69 7.20
CA LEU A 145 2.54 9.52 7.41
C LEU A 145 3.29 9.79 6.10
N LEU A 146 3.56 8.75 5.31
CA LEU A 146 4.26 8.89 4.03
C LEU A 146 3.43 9.72 3.03
N SER A 147 2.12 9.51 2.99
CA SER A 147 1.23 10.31 2.13
C SER A 147 1.25 11.78 2.52
N LEU A 148 1.16 12.09 3.82
CA LEU A 148 1.20 13.45 4.34
C LEU A 148 2.50 14.17 3.96
N LEU A 149 3.64 13.48 4.07
CA LEU A 149 4.94 14.03 3.68
C LEU A 149 4.99 14.40 2.19
N VAL A 150 4.41 13.58 1.32
CA VAL A 150 4.38 13.84 -0.12
C VAL A 150 3.44 14.99 -0.47
N VAL A 151 2.25 15.01 0.13
CA VAL A 151 1.25 16.07 -0.09
C VAL A 151 1.71 17.43 0.43
N ALA A 152 2.60 17.46 1.43
CA ALA A 152 3.18 18.72 1.92
C ALA A 152 4.15 19.39 0.92
N VAL A 153 4.71 18.65 -0.04
CA VAL A 153 5.77 19.17 -0.94
C VAL A 153 5.33 20.37 -1.79
N PRO A 154 4.17 20.36 -2.47
CA PRO A 154 3.70 21.52 -3.22
C PRO A 154 3.54 22.77 -2.34
N ALA A 155 2.95 22.62 -1.15
CA ALA A 155 2.77 23.73 -0.21
C ALA A 155 4.11 24.33 0.25
N ILE A 156 5.10 23.49 0.55
CA ILE A 156 6.46 23.94 0.90
C ILE A 156 7.13 24.67 -0.27
N SER A 157 6.92 24.18 -1.50
CA SER A 157 7.50 24.78 -2.70
C SER A 157 6.95 26.17 -3.01
N GLU A 158 5.65 26.40 -2.75
CA GLU A 158 5.00 27.70 -2.96
C GLU A 158 5.48 28.74 -1.95
N PHE A 159 5.71 28.35 -0.69
CA PHE A 159 6.16 29.25 0.38
C PHE A 159 7.56 29.85 0.14
N HIS A 160 8.35 29.28 -0.78
CA HIS A 160 9.70 29.73 -1.13
C HIS A 160 9.77 30.64 -2.37
N LEU A 161 8.62 31.04 -2.93
CA LEU A 161 8.54 32.01 -4.02
C LEU A 161 8.64 33.44 -3.45
N PRO A 162 9.64 34.24 -3.86
CA PRO A 162 9.64 35.67 -3.54
C PRO A 162 8.51 36.32 -4.33
N TRP A 163 7.73 37.14 -3.63
CA TRP A 163 6.71 38.04 -4.19
C TRP A 163 7.26 38.96 -5.28
#